data_AF-A0A923B495-F1
#
_entry.id   AF-A0A923B495-F1
#
_cell.length_a   1.000
_cell.length_b   1.000
_cell.length_c   1.000
_cell.angle_alpha   90.00
_cell.angle_beta   90.00
_cell.angle_gamma   90.00
#
_symmetry.space_group_name_H-M   'P 1'
#
loop_
_entity.id
_entity.type
_entity.pdbx_description
1 polymer ?
#
loop_
_entity_poly.entity_id
_entity_poly.type
_entity_poly.pdbx_seq_one_letter_code
_entity_poly.pdbx_strand_id
1 'polypeptide(L)'
;MSSSTVLVHPPETPMHSRKAGSTRWPRFPGWCAMAWLGVMLIITPSLASGGWCPFCPPSQPTLAEYLSTSDAAVLVQWRASQGNAEQQTATTDLAIVDVLKGDAENWKKGTTIVLPYTRDGQPGDLFLLMGTLEQKGDLATASWSVVQEINETLYGYIRRAPGIERGSAERLTFYLPYLEAADPEIANDAFAEFSRASYVDVSSLKPRFHREKLREWVRSEQVLAVRKGLYAMMLGLCGEPEDAAWLKHEILRPVKPEETRLGIDGMMAGYVLLTGRQGLEEICQAKLDDLQTPPSEVYATVNLLRFLWEERPLPLTDDELRSQMRKLLKRNDLSEVAVVDLARWKDWSIWPKLRDQWGRGPFASFSGKQKLVQFAKAMLKDATWGDAESRQDVARFLEGHRLDQPGTLPLPAPENTTPR
;
A
#
# COMPACT_ATOMS: atom_id res chain seq x y z
N MET A 1 39.03 -37.13 -2.50
CA MET A 1 39.11 -38.60 -2.38
C MET A 1 37.81 -39.08 -1.77
N SER A 2 37.13 -39.97 -2.48
CA SER A 2 35.80 -40.52 -2.20
C SER A 2 35.73 -41.32 -0.90
N SER A 3 34.53 -41.43 -0.32
CA SER A 3 33.90 -42.74 -0.08
C SER A 3 32.43 -42.63 0.30
N SER A 4 31.64 -43.49 -0.33
CA SER A 4 30.20 -43.71 -0.19
C SER A 4 29.89 -44.75 0.89
N THR A 5 28.70 -44.71 1.51
CA THR A 5 28.07 -45.86 2.22
C THR A 5 26.55 -45.59 2.29
N VAL A 6 25.72 -46.20 1.42
CA VAL A 6 24.92 -47.44 1.57
C VAL A 6 23.89 -47.41 2.72
N LEU A 7 22.62 -47.44 2.30
CA LEU A 7 21.38 -47.53 3.07
C LEU A 7 21.02 -48.99 3.42
N VAL A 8 20.43 -49.19 4.61
CA VAL A 8 19.86 -50.46 5.08
C VAL A 8 18.43 -50.21 5.58
N HIS A 9 17.46 -51.01 5.09
CA HIS A 9 16.07 -51.08 5.55
C HIS A 9 15.89 -52.09 6.69
N PRO A 10 14.84 -51.93 7.51
CA PRO A 10 14.22 -53.03 8.29
C PRO A 10 12.68 -53.12 8.04
N PRO A 11 11.96 -54.17 8.53
CA PRO A 11 11.22 -55.09 7.64
C PRO A 11 9.69 -55.16 7.87
N GLU A 12 9.01 -55.85 6.94
CA GLU A 12 7.58 -56.21 6.95
C GLU A 12 7.25 -57.38 7.89
N THR A 13 5.99 -57.46 8.37
CA THR A 13 5.28 -58.70 8.78
C THR A 13 3.77 -58.40 9.03
N PRO A 14 2.84 -59.40 9.03
CA PRO A 14 1.87 -59.52 7.93
C PRO A 14 0.38 -59.55 8.31
N MET A 15 -0.43 -59.60 7.24
CA MET A 15 -1.88 -59.77 7.11
C MET A 15 -2.55 -60.80 8.04
N HIS A 16 -3.71 -60.41 8.60
CA HIS A 16 -4.81 -61.32 8.91
C HIS A 16 -6.08 -60.96 8.11
N SER A 17 -6.69 -62.00 7.52
CA SER A 17 -7.92 -61.94 6.73
C SER A 17 -9.17 -62.17 7.60
N ARG A 18 -10.31 -61.59 7.20
CA ARG A 18 -11.60 -62.30 7.04
C ARG A 18 -12.69 -61.41 6.41
N LYS A 19 -13.69 -62.09 5.84
CA LYS A 19 -14.57 -61.70 4.73
C LYS A 19 -15.87 -60.98 5.15
N ALA A 20 -16.32 -60.14 4.22
CA ALA A 20 -17.68 -59.98 3.63
C ALA A 20 -18.92 -59.78 4.52
N GLY A 21 -19.62 -58.67 4.25
CA GLY A 21 -21.04 -58.46 4.52
C GLY A 21 -21.61 -57.41 3.56
N SER A 22 -22.38 -57.86 2.58
CA SER A 22 -23.08 -57.07 1.57
C SER A 22 -24.27 -56.30 2.15
N THR A 23 -24.56 -55.10 1.66
CA THR A 23 -25.94 -54.58 1.59
C THR A 23 -26.09 -53.49 0.51
N ARG A 24 -27.19 -53.62 -0.24
CA ARG A 24 -27.58 -52.81 -1.40
C ARG A 24 -28.22 -51.48 -0.98
N TRP A 25 -27.80 -50.39 -1.65
CA TRP A 25 -28.57 -49.32 -2.32
C TRP A 25 -29.94 -48.88 -1.74
N PRO A 26 -30.23 -47.55 -1.75
CA PRO A 26 -30.93 -47.01 -2.92
C PRO A 26 -30.44 -45.64 -3.43
N ARG A 27 -30.68 -45.46 -4.74
CA ARG A 27 -30.52 -44.23 -5.53
C ARG A 27 -31.58 -43.19 -5.16
N PHE A 28 -31.18 -41.92 -5.01
CA PHE A 28 -32.07 -40.77 -5.14
C PHE A 28 -31.71 -39.97 -6.39
N PRO A 29 -32.67 -39.59 -7.25
CA PRO A 29 -32.43 -38.78 -8.44
C PRO A 29 -32.47 -37.28 -8.08
N GLY A 30 -31.32 -36.62 -8.12
CA GLY A 30 -31.21 -35.17 -7.95
C GLY A 30 -31.54 -34.44 -9.26
N TRP A 31 -32.57 -33.62 -9.20
CA TRP A 31 -32.96 -32.67 -10.24
C TRP A 31 -31.83 -31.73 -10.65
N CYS A 32 -31.65 -31.58 -11.97
CA CYS A 32 -30.83 -30.55 -12.59
C CYS A 32 -31.45 -29.16 -12.34
N ALA A 33 -30.98 -28.46 -11.31
CA ALA A 33 -31.09 -27.02 -11.24
C ALA A 33 -29.91 -26.41 -12.00
N MET A 34 -30.19 -25.77 -13.13
CA MET A 34 -29.24 -24.91 -13.83
C MET A 34 -28.79 -23.78 -12.89
N ALA A 35 -27.54 -23.84 -12.44
CA ALA A 35 -26.88 -22.70 -11.80
C ALA A 35 -25.95 -22.04 -12.83
N TRP A 36 -26.48 -21.01 -13.49
CA TRP A 36 -25.71 -20.01 -14.22
C TRP A 36 -24.81 -19.26 -13.21
N LEU A 37 -23.53 -19.63 -13.13
CA LEU A 37 -22.51 -18.83 -12.46
C LEU A 37 -21.84 -17.92 -13.50
N GLY A 38 -22.56 -16.85 -13.85
CA GLY A 38 -21.95 -15.67 -14.44
C GLY A 38 -21.11 -15.00 -13.36
N VAL A 39 -19.78 -15.18 -13.40
CA VAL A 39 -18.85 -14.37 -12.59
C VAL A 39 -18.86 -12.97 -13.20
N MET A 40 -19.81 -12.17 -12.74
CA MET A 40 -19.83 -10.73 -12.97
C MET A 40 -18.67 -10.16 -12.15
N LEU A 41 -17.54 -9.89 -12.82
CA LEU A 41 -16.48 -9.08 -12.24
C LEU A 41 -17.06 -7.66 -12.08
N ILE A 42 -17.75 -7.44 -10.96
CA ILE A 42 -18.13 -6.12 -10.50
C ILE A 42 -16.80 -5.40 -10.33
N ILE A 43 -16.49 -4.52 -11.27
CA ILE A 43 -15.54 -3.45 -11.04
C ILE A 43 -16.20 -2.63 -9.94
N THR A 44 -15.90 -2.98 -8.69
CA THR A 44 -16.10 -2.07 -7.59
C THR A 44 -15.29 -0.85 -7.98
N PRO A 45 -15.90 0.33 -8.11
CA PRO A 45 -15.10 1.52 -8.15
C PRO A 45 -14.36 1.50 -6.82
N SER A 46 -13.03 1.48 -6.86
CA SER A 46 -12.24 1.87 -5.70
C SER A 46 -12.56 3.35 -5.42
N LEU A 47 -13.73 3.61 -4.85
CA LEU A 47 -14.02 4.77 -4.03
C LEU A 47 -13.32 4.54 -2.70
N ALA A 48 -12.00 4.47 -2.77
CA ALA A 48 -11.13 4.76 -1.66
C ALA A 48 -10.31 5.97 -2.10
N SER A 49 -10.99 7.11 -2.24
CA SER A 49 -10.40 8.39 -1.84
C SER A 49 -10.26 8.37 -0.31
N GLY A 50 -9.52 7.39 0.21
CA GLY A 50 -8.95 7.45 1.54
C GLY A 50 -7.81 8.42 1.39
N GLY A 51 -7.85 9.52 2.13
CA GLY A 51 -6.84 10.57 2.06
C GLY A 51 -5.51 10.08 2.62
N TRP A 52 -4.85 9.14 1.93
CA TRP A 52 -3.49 8.71 2.21
C TRP A 52 -2.52 9.62 1.47
N CYS A 53 -1.35 9.87 2.05
CA CYS A 53 -0.33 10.70 1.42
C CYS A 53 0.12 10.00 0.13
N PRO A 54 -0.01 10.64 -1.05
CA PRO A 54 0.21 9.97 -2.33
C PRO A 54 1.67 9.59 -2.58
N PHE A 55 2.59 10.05 -1.72
CA PHE A 55 4.03 9.84 -1.84
C PHE A 55 4.59 8.79 -0.88
N CYS A 56 3.77 8.22 0.00
CA CYS A 56 4.24 7.27 1.00
C CYS A 56 3.92 5.82 0.62
N PRO A 57 4.80 4.85 0.91
CA PRO A 57 4.48 3.45 0.70
C PRO A 57 3.38 2.98 1.68
N PRO A 58 2.69 1.87 1.37
CA PRO A 58 1.80 1.25 2.34
C PRO A 58 2.58 0.89 3.60
N SER A 59 2.12 1.41 4.74
CA SER A 59 2.68 1.14 6.06
C SER A 59 1.79 0.13 6.80
N GLN A 60 2.31 -0.52 7.84
CA GLN A 60 1.46 -1.30 8.76
C GLN A 60 0.48 -0.37 9.49
N PRO A 61 -0.65 -0.88 10.03
CA PRO A 61 -1.53 -0.06 10.86
C PRO A 61 -0.76 0.64 11.98
N THR A 62 -1.16 1.86 12.28
CA THR A 62 -0.63 2.65 13.39
C THR A 62 -1.02 2.01 14.73
N LEU A 63 -0.27 2.31 15.78
CA LEU A 63 -0.58 1.87 17.14
C LEU A 63 -1.95 2.38 17.60
N ALA A 64 -2.35 3.58 17.14
CA ALA A 64 -3.69 4.11 17.39
C ALA A 64 -4.78 3.30 16.67
N GLU A 65 -4.54 2.85 15.42
CA GLU A 65 -5.46 1.95 14.70
C GLU A 65 -5.57 0.60 15.40
N TYR A 66 -4.47 -0.02 15.82
CA TYR A 66 -4.49 -1.26 16.61
C TYR A 66 -5.25 -1.09 17.93
N LEU A 67 -5.01 0.00 18.65
CA LEU A 67 -5.71 0.30 19.89
C LEU A 67 -7.21 0.52 19.66
N SER A 68 -7.59 1.12 18.54
CA SER A 68 -8.98 1.41 18.21
C SER A 68 -9.81 0.15 17.96
N THR A 69 -9.22 -0.84 17.27
CA THR A 69 -9.87 -2.11 16.89
C THR A 69 -9.81 -3.17 18.00
N SER A 70 -9.01 -2.95 19.04
CA SER A 70 -8.89 -3.86 20.18
C SER A 70 -9.99 -3.63 21.22
N ASP A 71 -10.46 -4.70 21.86
CA ASP A 71 -11.34 -4.62 23.05
C ASP A 71 -10.52 -4.44 24.34
N ALA A 72 -9.31 -4.98 24.35
CA ALA A 72 -8.37 -4.92 25.47
C ALA A 72 -7.00 -4.43 25.00
N ALA A 73 -6.39 -3.52 25.76
CA ALA A 73 -4.98 -3.16 25.63
C ALA A 73 -4.36 -3.02 27.01
N VAL A 74 -3.34 -3.83 27.31
CA VAL A 74 -2.72 -3.90 28.63
C VAL A 74 -1.20 -3.88 28.53
N LEU A 75 -0.56 -3.15 29.44
CA LEU A 75 0.87 -3.26 29.70
C LEU A 75 1.07 -4.41 30.67
N VAL A 76 1.96 -5.32 30.34
CA VAL A 76 2.30 -6.47 31.18
C VAL A 76 3.81 -6.59 31.36
N GLN A 77 4.22 -7.28 32.40
CA GLN A 77 5.60 -7.56 32.71
C GLN A 77 5.86 -9.07 32.65
N TRP A 78 6.91 -9.48 31.95
CA TRP A 78 7.30 -10.87 31.83
C TRP A 78 7.71 -11.45 33.19
N ARG A 79 7.27 -12.68 33.46
CA ARG A 79 7.57 -13.39 34.72
C ARG A 79 8.37 -14.66 34.49
N ALA A 80 7.83 -15.56 33.69
CA ALA A 80 8.42 -16.87 33.41
C ALA A 80 7.84 -17.45 32.13
N SER A 81 8.59 -18.32 31.48
CA SER A 81 8.05 -19.27 30.50
C SER A 81 8.25 -20.69 31.00
N GLN A 82 7.27 -21.55 30.74
CA GLN A 82 7.24 -22.93 31.22
C GLN A 82 6.76 -23.87 30.10
N GLY A 83 6.91 -25.18 30.30
CA GLY A 83 6.43 -26.20 29.36
C GLY A 83 7.41 -26.54 28.23
N ASN A 84 6.98 -27.43 27.33
CA ASN A 84 7.80 -27.89 26.20
C ASN A 84 7.17 -27.44 24.87
N ALA A 85 7.93 -26.66 24.10
CA ALA A 85 7.50 -26.16 22.79
C ALA A 85 7.21 -27.29 21.78
N GLU A 86 7.96 -28.39 21.81
CA GLU A 86 7.74 -29.55 20.92
C GLU A 86 6.44 -30.29 21.24
N GLN A 87 5.98 -30.21 22.50
CA GLN A 87 4.75 -30.87 22.96
C GLN A 87 3.54 -29.94 22.92
N GLN A 88 3.67 -28.72 22.40
CA GLN A 88 2.60 -27.69 22.39
C GLN A 88 2.03 -27.41 23.79
N THR A 89 2.85 -27.57 24.84
CA THR A 89 2.48 -27.26 26.24
C THR A 89 3.20 -26.02 26.76
N ALA A 90 3.95 -25.34 25.90
CA ALA A 90 4.68 -24.13 26.22
C ALA A 90 3.74 -22.98 26.59
N THR A 91 4.02 -22.29 27.68
CA THR A 91 3.30 -21.10 28.11
C THR A 91 4.24 -19.98 28.55
N THR A 92 3.71 -18.75 28.56
CA THR A 92 4.39 -17.60 29.14
C THR A 92 3.47 -16.85 30.09
N ASP A 93 3.96 -16.64 31.31
CA ASP A 93 3.25 -15.91 32.36
C ASP A 93 3.65 -14.43 32.31
N LEU A 94 2.65 -13.56 32.18
CA LEU A 94 2.80 -12.12 32.12
C LEU A 94 1.93 -11.50 33.22
N ALA A 95 2.44 -10.53 33.97
CA ALA A 95 1.69 -9.85 35.02
C ALA A 95 1.26 -8.45 34.57
N ILE A 96 -0.04 -8.12 34.70
CA ILE A 96 -0.55 -6.79 34.36
C ILE A 96 0.15 -5.70 35.19
N VAL A 97 0.64 -4.67 34.52
CA VAL A 97 1.23 -3.47 35.11
C VAL A 97 0.28 -2.29 35.05
N ASP A 98 -0.39 -2.12 33.89
CA ASP A 98 -1.30 -1.02 33.60
C ASP A 98 -2.34 -1.44 32.55
N VAL A 99 -3.50 -0.80 32.55
CA VAL A 99 -4.60 -1.06 31.61
C VAL A 99 -4.81 0.19 30.76
N LEU A 100 -4.51 0.08 29.46
CA LEU A 100 -4.65 1.17 28.50
C LEU A 100 -6.08 1.25 27.92
N LYS A 101 -6.72 0.10 27.69
CA LYS A 101 -8.10 -0.02 27.21
C LYS A 101 -8.76 -1.28 27.76
N GLY A 102 -10.01 -1.15 28.17
CA GLY A 102 -10.84 -2.25 28.67
C GLY A 102 -11.27 -2.05 30.12
N ASP A 103 -11.38 -3.14 30.89
CA ASP A 103 -11.99 -3.14 32.23
C ASP A 103 -10.95 -2.97 33.35
N ALA A 104 -10.52 -1.72 33.58
CA ALA A 104 -9.51 -1.40 34.58
C ALA A 104 -9.93 -1.68 36.04
N GLU A 105 -11.23 -1.80 36.33
CA GLU A 105 -11.72 -2.11 37.68
C GLU A 105 -11.47 -3.58 38.03
N ASN A 106 -11.67 -4.47 37.05
CA ASN A 106 -11.51 -5.90 37.23
C ASN A 106 -10.11 -6.42 36.89
N TRP A 107 -9.38 -5.77 35.98
CA TRP A 107 -8.05 -6.20 35.53
C TRP A 107 -6.94 -5.56 36.39
N LYS A 108 -6.88 -5.99 37.65
CA LYS A 108 -5.98 -5.37 38.64
C LYS A 108 -4.51 -5.61 38.30
N LYS A 109 -3.66 -4.64 38.66
CA LYS A 109 -2.20 -4.78 38.62
C LYS A 109 -1.76 -6.05 39.37
N GLY A 110 -0.87 -6.82 38.75
CA GLY A 110 -0.37 -8.10 39.24
C GLY A 110 -1.18 -9.31 38.77
N THR A 111 -2.35 -9.12 38.13
CA THR A 111 -3.12 -10.24 37.55
C THR A 111 -2.30 -10.93 36.47
N THR A 112 -2.26 -12.26 36.49
CA THR A 112 -1.50 -13.05 35.50
C THR A 112 -2.33 -13.29 34.25
N ILE A 113 -1.72 -13.01 33.10
CA ILE A 113 -2.16 -13.42 31.77
C ILE A 113 -1.20 -14.52 31.30
N VAL A 114 -1.76 -15.63 30.79
CA VAL A 114 -0.98 -16.77 30.31
C VAL A 114 -1.09 -16.84 28.79
N LEU A 115 0.02 -16.67 28.08
CA LEU A 115 0.07 -16.92 26.64
C LEU A 115 0.26 -18.41 26.37
N PRO A 116 -0.44 -19.01 25.39
CA PRO A 116 -0.35 -20.45 25.07
C PRO A 116 0.87 -20.78 24.19
N TYR A 117 1.97 -20.07 24.37
CA TYR A 117 3.25 -20.30 23.69
C TYR A 117 4.41 -19.65 24.47
N THR A 118 5.64 -20.10 24.21
CA THR A 118 6.85 -19.48 24.76
C THR A 118 7.11 -18.13 24.09
N ARG A 119 7.41 -17.13 24.91
CA ARG A 119 7.87 -15.82 24.49
C ARG A 119 9.17 -15.52 25.24
N ASP A 120 10.23 -15.26 24.50
CA ASP A 120 11.51 -14.88 25.08
C ASP A 120 11.37 -13.58 25.88
N GLY A 121 12.06 -13.51 27.01
CA GLY A 121 12.05 -12.35 27.91
C GLY A 121 12.77 -12.66 29.21
N GLN A 122 13.01 -11.62 30.00
CA GLN A 122 13.57 -11.66 31.34
C GLN A 122 12.57 -11.11 32.36
N PRO A 123 12.64 -11.54 33.63
CA PRO A 123 11.80 -10.98 34.68
C PRO A 123 12.01 -9.47 34.77
N GLY A 124 10.98 -8.69 34.42
CA GLY A 124 11.13 -7.25 34.33
C GLY A 124 10.66 -6.67 33.00
N ASP A 125 10.88 -7.40 31.92
CA ASP A 125 10.65 -6.93 30.55
C ASP A 125 9.17 -6.60 30.33
N LEU A 126 8.92 -5.48 29.65
CA LEU A 126 7.58 -4.98 29.43
C LEU A 126 7.07 -5.40 28.06
N PHE A 127 5.80 -5.82 28.02
CA PHE A 127 5.10 -6.16 26.79
C PHE A 127 3.78 -5.40 26.71
N LEU A 128 3.42 -5.00 25.50
CA LEU A 128 2.10 -4.48 25.17
C LEU A 128 1.29 -5.58 24.52
N LEU A 129 0.15 -5.90 25.14
CA LEU A 129 -0.85 -6.79 24.57
C LEU A 129 -2.02 -5.96 24.06
N MET A 130 -2.40 -6.14 22.78
CA MET A 130 -3.65 -5.59 22.24
C MET A 130 -4.41 -6.68 21.49
N GLY A 131 -5.73 -6.75 21.71
CA GLY A 131 -6.53 -7.82 21.14
C GLY A 131 -8.03 -7.63 21.34
N THR A 132 -8.78 -8.56 20.75
CA THR A 132 -10.24 -8.65 20.91
C THR A 132 -10.59 -9.66 21.99
N LEU A 133 -11.78 -9.53 22.57
CA LEU A 133 -12.31 -10.47 23.56
C LEU A 133 -13.50 -11.20 22.96
N GLU A 134 -13.52 -12.55 23.01
CA GLU A 134 -14.72 -13.29 22.62
C GLU A 134 -15.86 -13.03 23.61
N GLN A 135 -15.54 -12.97 24.90
CA GLN A 135 -16.45 -12.58 25.96
C GLN A 135 -16.03 -11.25 26.58
N LYS A 136 -16.90 -10.24 26.44
CA LYS A 136 -16.65 -8.89 26.95
C LYS A 136 -16.31 -8.92 28.45
N GLY A 137 -15.16 -8.35 28.80
CA GLY A 137 -14.67 -8.24 30.18
C GLY A 137 -13.81 -9.42 30.65
N ASP A 138 -13.75 -10.52 29.90
CA ASP A 138 -12.97 -11.71 30.28
C ASP A 138 -11.67 -11.84 29.47
N LEU A 139 -10.55 -11.51 30.12
CA LEU A 139 -9.21 -11.61 29.55
C LEU A 139 -8.79 -13.05 29.20
N ALA A 140 -9.40 -14.07 29.81
CA ALA A 140 -9.08 -15.47 29.47
C ALA A 140 -9.53 -15.83 28.05
N THR A 141 -10.48 -15.07 27.49
CA THR A 141 -11.00 -15.24 26.12
C THR A 141 -10.32 -14.31 25.11
N ALA A 142 -9.22 -13.66 25.50
CA ALA A 142 -8.55 -12.68 24.67
C ALA A 142 -7.80 -13.34 23.50
N SER A 143 -8.03 -12.81 22.30
CA SER A 143 -7.24 -13.10 21.10
C SER A 143 -6.30 -11.93 20.83
N TRP A 144 -5.05 -12.07 21.25
CA TRP A 144 -4.03 -11.02 21.15
C TRP A 144 -3.49 -10.92 19.73
N SER A 145 -3.75 -9.77 19.08
CA SER A 145 -3.22 -9.44 17.75
C SER A 145 -1.85 -8.76 17.82
N VAL A 146 -1.57 -8.08 18.93
CA VAL A 146 -0.28 -7.45 19.22
C VAL A 146 0.26 -8.04 20.50
N VAL A 147 1.48 -8.57 20.43
CA VAL A 147 2.29 -9.05 21.58
C VAL A 147 3.71 -8.53 21.39
N GLN A 148 3.89 -7.24 21.69
CA GLN A 148 5.11 -6.50 21.37
C GLN A 148 5.91 -6.22 22.64
N GLU A 149 7.21 -6.48 22.63
CA GLU A 149 8.12 -5.98 23.67
C GLU A 149 8.25 -4.46 23.54
N ILE A 150 8.12 -3.74 24.64
CA ILE A 150 8.13 -2.27 24.66
C ILE A 150 8.97 -1.76 25.82
N ASN A 151 9.43 -0.51 25.71
CA ASN A 151 10.07 0.20 26.81
C ASN A 151 9.13 1.27 27.41
N GLU A 152 9.52 1.86 28.54
CA GLU A 152 8.71 2.89 29.21
C GLU A 152 8.50 4.15 28.35
N THR A 153 9.46 4.48 27.47
CA THR A 153 9.38 5.63 26.57
C THR A 153 8.29 5.44 25.53
N LEU A 154 8.30 4.29 24.84
CA LEU A 154 7.27 3.90 23.87
C LEU A 154 5.90 3.77 24.54
N TYR A 155 5.82 3.17 25.73
CA TYR A 155 4.56 3.11 26.46
C TYR A 155 3.99 4.49 26.79
N GLY A 156 4.85 5.39 27.29
CA GLY A 156 4.48 6.77 27.60
C GLY A 156 4.02 7.54 26.37
N TYR A 157 4.60 7.27 25.20
CA TYR A 157 4.15 7.80 23.92
C TYR A 157 2.75 7.29 23.55
N ILE A 158 2.53 5.97 23.58
CA ILE A 158 1.24 5.34 23.25
C ILE A 158 0.12 5.87 24.15
N ARG A 159 0.38 6.01 25.46
CA ARG A 159 -0.61 6.52 26.43
C ARG A 159 -1.00 7.97 26.17
N ARG A 160 -0.14 8.78 25.54
CA ARG A 160 -0.42 10.17 25.18
C ARG A 160 -0.95 10.33 23.75
N ALA A 161 -0.81 9.31 22.92
CA ALA A 161 -1.22 9.37 21.52
C ALA A 161 -2.74 9.61 21.42
N PRO A 162 -3.18 10.54 20.57
CA PRO A 162 -4.60 10.83 20.40
C PRO A 162 -5.29 9.66 19.68
N GLY A 163 -6.47 9.28 20.16
CA GLY A 163 -7.29 8.24 19.53
C GLY A 163 -7.74 8.60 18.12
N ILE A 164 -8.11 7.59 17.34
CA ILE A 164 -8.51 7.74 15.92
C ILE A 164 -9.81 8.54 15.73
N GLU A 165 -10.59 8.71 16.80
CA GLU A 165 -11.81 9.53 16.80
C GLU A 165 -11.51 11.03 16.70
N ARG A 166 -10.26 11.44 16.96
CA ARG A 166 -9.80 12.82 16.79
C ARG A 166 -9.57 13.14 15.32
N GLY A 167 -9.72 14.41 14.95
CA GLY A 167 -9.49 14.85 13.58
C GLY A 167 -8.05 14.59 13.12
N SER A 168 -7.87 14.18 11.87
CA SER A 168 -6.55 13.86 11.28
C SER A 168 -5.51 14.97 11.55
N ALA A 169 -5.79 16.23 11.23
CA ALA A 169 -4.88 17.35 11.51
C ALA A 169 -4.55 17.56 13.01
N GLU A 170 -5.51 17.33 13.92
CA GLU A 170 -5.26 17.38 15.37
C GLU A 170 -4.27 16.29 15.77
N ARG A 171 -4.47 15.07 15.27
CA ARG A 171 -3.59 13.93 15.51
C ARG A 171 -2.18 14.17 14.98
N LEU A 172 -2.05 14.65 13.74
CA LEU A 172 -0.75 14.97 13.15
C LEU A 172 0.03 16.03 13.95
N THR A 173 -0.66 16.94 14.63
CA THR A 173 0.00 17.94 15.50
C THR A 173 0.74 17.25 16.66
N PHE A 174 0.18 16.16 17.20
CA PHE A 174 0.85 15.34 18.21
C PHE A 174 2.04 14.56 17.62
N TYR A 175 1.89 13.98 16.42
CA TYR A 175 2.91 13.11 15.82
C TYR A 175 4.10 13.87 15.19
N LEU A 176 3.91 15.12 14.78
CA LEU A 176 4.95 15.95 14.14
C LEU A 176 6.32 15.96 14.86
N PRO A 177 6.40 16.17 16.20
CA PRO A 177 7.68 16.13 16.91
C PRO A 177 8.37 14.76 16.93
N TYR A 178 7.64 13.68 16.63
CA TYR A 178 8.11 12.29 16.74
C TYR A 178 8.58 11.68 15.41
N LEU A 179 8.44 12.38 14.27
CA LEU A 179 8.79 11.86 12.93
C LEU A 179 10.20 11.26 12.80
N GLU A 180 11.17 11.77 13.56
CA GLU A 180 12.53 11.23 13.66
C GLU A 180 12.92 11.12 15.15
N ALA A 181 12.03 10.54 15.96
CA ALA A 181 12.33 10.20 17.34
C ALA A 181 13.50 9.20 17.41
N ALA A 182 14.28 9.27 18.50
CA ALA A 182 15.41 8.35 18.71
C ALA A 182 14.95 6.89 18.88
N ASP A 183 13.76 6.67 19.43
CA ASP A 183 13.12 5.36 19.45
C ASP A 183 12.51 5.07 18.07
N PRO A 184 12.98 4.01 17.37
CA PRO A 184 12.55 3.73 16.00
C PRO A 184 11.08 3.34 15.90
N GLU A 185 10.49 2.72 16.93
CA GLU A 185 9.06 2.35 16.95
C GLU A 185 8.19 3.61 17.00
N ILE A 186 8.57 4.58 17.83
CA ILE A 186 7.90 5.89 17.90
C ILE A 186 8.02 6.62 16.56
N ALA A 187 9.22 6.65 15.96
CA ALA A 187 9.42 7.32 14.69
C ALA A 187 8.65 6.66 13.53
N ASN A 188 8.58 5.32 13.52
CA ASN A 188 7.84 4.55 12.54
C ASN A 188 6.33 4.80 12.66
N ASP A 189 5.78 4.80 13.87
CA ASP A 189 4.36 5.08 14.12
C ASP A 189 3.99 6.52 13.73
N ALA A 190 4.78 7.50 14.15
CA ALA A 190 4.56 8.90 13.77
C ALA A 190 4.64 9.10 12.24
N PHE A 191 5.60 8.46 11.57
CA PHE A 191 5.67 8.49 10.12
C PHE A 191 4.45 7.80 9.47
N ALA A 192 3.99 6.68 10.02
CA ALA A 192 2.83 5.96 9.53
C ALA A 192 1.55 6.81 9.57
N GLU A 193 1.38 7.65 10.59
CA GLU A 193 0.28 8.62 10.69
C GLU A 193 0.32 9.67 9.58
N PHE A 194 1.50 10.26 9.32
CA PHE A 194 1.66 11.20 8.21
C PHE A 194 1.49 10.53 6.84
N SER A 195 1.95 9.28 6.70
CA SER A 195 1.85 8.53 5.44
C SER A 195 0.40 8.24 5.03
N ARG A 196 -0.49 8.19 6.01
CA ARG A 196 -1.93 7.94 5.83
C ARG A 196 -2.77 9.20 5.83
N ALA A 197 -2.17 10.37 6.02
CA ALA A 197 -2.90 11.62 6.08
C ALA A 197 -3.12 12.25 4.72
N SER A 198 -4.23 12.98 4.59
CA SER A 198 -4.54 13.70 3.37
C SER A 198 -3.58 14.88 3.23
N TYR A 199 -3.31 15.31 1.99
CA TYR A 199 -2.50 16.50 1.80
C TYR A 199 -3.15 17.73 2.44
N VAL A 200 -4.49 17.83 2.45
CA VAL A 200 -5.21 18.92 3.13
C VAL A 200 -4.89 18.96 4.62
N ASP A 201 -4.91 17.80 5.31
CA ASP A 201 -4.57 17.74 6.73
C ASP A 201 -3.10 18.10 6.96
N VAL A 202 -2.17 17.51 6.20
CA VAL A 202 -0.73 17.79 6.33
C VAL A 202 -0.44 19.27 6.07
N SER A 203 -1.00 19.85 5.01
CA SER A 203 -0.77 21.25 4.64
C SER A 203 -1.34 22.23 5.65
N SER A 204 -2.41 21.88 6.37
CA SER A 204 -2.96 22.69 7.47
C SER A 204 -1.97 22.88 8.63
N LEU A 205 -0.99 21.98 8.78
CA LEU A 205 0.07 22.08 9.79
C LEU A 205 1.22 23.01 9.38
N LYS A 206 1.19 23.63 8.19
CA LYS A 206 2.23 24.55 7.71
C LYS A 206 2.76 25.53 8.77
N PRO A 207 1.92 26.20 9.60
CA PRO A 207 2.41 27.13 10.63
C PRO A 207 3.25 26.48 11.74
N ARG A 208 3.19 25.16 11.88
CA ARG A 208 3.92 24.37 12.88
C ARG A 208 5.21 23.75 12.32
N PHE A 209 5.46 23.84 11.02
CA PHE A 209 6.64 23.24 10.42
C PHE A 209 7.90 24.03 10.75
N HIS A 210 8.96 23.30 11.09
CA HIS A 210 10.27 23.86 11.35
C HIS A 210 11.15 23.68 10.11
N ARG A 211 11.22 24.73 9.28
CA ARG A 211 11.95 24.75 8.02
C ARG A 211 13.37 24.18 8.14
N GLU A 212 14.16 24.65 9.10
CA GLU A 212 15.56 24.21 9.26
C GLU A 212 15.67 22.71 9.60
N LYS A 213 14.74 22.18 10.39
CA LYS A 213 14.69 20.76 10.74
C LYS A 213 14.32 19.90 9.53
N LEU A 214 13.36 20.35 8.72
CA LEU A 214 13.01 19.69 7.46
C LEU A 214 14.19 19.71 6.47
N ARG A 215 14.90 20.84 6.35
CA ARG A 215 16.12 20.95 5.54
C ARG A 215 17.19 19.95 5.96
N GLU A 216 17.44 19.85 7.26
CA GLU A 216 18.37 18.88 7.84
C GLU A 216 17.98 17.44 7.48
N TRP A 217 16.72 17.06 7.69
CA TRP A 217 16.26 15.71 7.43
C TRP A 217 16.30 15.32 5.95
N VAL A 218 15.87 16.21 5.05
CA VAL A 218 15.88 15.92 3.61
C VAL A 218 17.32 15.73 3.09
N ARG A 219 18.29 16.44 3.68
CA ARG A 219 19.71 16.38 3.31
C ARG A 219 20.49 15.26 4.00
N SER A 220 19.99 14.74 5.12
CA SER A 220 20.70 13.75 5.93
C SER A 220 20.77 12.38 5.25
N GLU A 221 21.96 11.76 5.22
CA GLU A 221 22.11 10.36 4.77
C GLU A 221 21.58 9.35 5.80
N GLN A 222 21.38 9.77 7.04
CA GLN A 222 20.88 8.91 8.13
C GLN A 222 19.37 8.76 8.10
N VAL A 223 18.65 9.72 7.51
CA VAL A 223 17.20 9.64 7.34
C VAL A 223 16.88 8.66 6.22
N LEU A 224 15.98 7.71 6.52
CA LEU A 224 15.51 6.72 5.54
C LEU A 224 14.99 7.41 4.27
N ALA A 225 15.48 6.98 3.11
CA ALA A 225 15.16 7.61 1.82
C ALA A 225 13.64 7.73 1.57
N VAL A 226 12.88 6.72 1.97
CA VAL A 226 11.42 6.67 1.86
C VAL A 226 10.69 7.79 2.62
N ARG A 227 11.29 8.34 3.68
CA ARG A 227 10.72 9.43 4.47
C ARG A 227 11.00 10.80 3.87
N LYS A 228 12.10 10.92 3.11
CA LYS A 228 12.54 12.20 2.53
C LYS A 228 11.53 12.81 1.57
N GLY A 229 10.74 11.99 0.87
CA GLY A 229 9.67 12.49 0.00
C GLY A 229 8.64 13.32 0.77
N LEU A 230 8.14 12.81 1.91
CA LEU A 230 7.24 13.53 2.79
C LEU A 230 7.90 14.83 3.32
N TYR A 231 9.14 14.73 3.81
CA TYR A 231 9.83 15.89 4.37
C TYR A 231 10.11 16.98 3.34
N ALA A 232 10.42 16.59 2.10
CA ALA A 232 10.62 17.54 1.02
C ALA A 232 9.30 18.19 0.58
N MET A 233 8.19 17.45 0.57
CA MET A 233 6.86 18.04 0.36
C MET A 233 6.50 19.04 1.47
N MET A 234 6.74 18.70 2.74
CA MET A 234 6.54 19.62 3.88
C MET A 234 7.46 20.85 3.79
N LEU A 235 8.71 20.66 3.35
CA LEU A 235 9.62 21.76 3.06
C LEU A 235 9.08 22.62 1.92
N GLY A 236 8.42 22.04 0.93
CA GLY A 236 7.74 22.79 -0.13
C GLY A 236 6.64 23.74 0.36
N LEU A 237 6.06 23.46 1.52
CA LEU A 237 5.00 24.26 2.12
C LEU A 237 5.54 25.44 2.95
N CYS A 238 6.75 25.34 3.52
CA CYS A 238 7.31 26.32 4.45
C CYS A 238 8.72 26.82 4.09
N GLY A 239 9.25 26.38 2.95
CA GLY A 239 10.59 26.70 2.48
C GLY A 239 10.66 28.02 1.72
N GLU A 240 11.88 28.34 1.32
CA GLU A 240 12.28 29.59 0.68
C GLU A 240 12.99 29.31 -0.66
N PRO A 241 13.35 30.32 -1.46
CA PRO A 241 13.99 30.12 -2.76
C PRO A 241 15.27 29.27 -2.73
N GLU A 242 16.07 29.33 -1.66
CA GLU A 242 17.26 28.47 -1.53
C GLU A 242 16.94 26.98 -1.29
N ASP A 243 15.76 26.67 -0.72
CA ASP A 243 15.25 25.30 -0.62
C ASP A 243 14.87 24.76 -1.99
N ALA A 244 14.18 25.59 -2.77
CA ALA A 244 13.82 25.26 -4.14
C ALA A 244 15.08 25.02 -5.00
N ALA A 245 16.10 25.86 -4.87
CA ALA A 245 17.36 25.70 -5.58
C ALA A 245 18.05 24.37 -5.24
N TRP A 246 18.07 23.99 -3.96
CA TRP A 246 18.64 22.71 -3.52
C TRP A 246 17.83 21.52 -4.02
N LEU A 247 16.49 21.57 -3.87
CA LEU A 247 15.60 20.51 -4.37
C LEU A 247 15.77 20.33 -5.88
N LYS A 248 15.82 21.42 -6.65
CA LYS A 248 16.08 21.38 -8.10
C LYS A 248 17.39 20.66 -8.41
N HIS A 249 18.48 21.01 -7.72
CA HIS A 249 19.77 20.38 -7.92
C HIS A 249 19.69 18.87 -7.69
N GLU A 250 19.10 18.44 -6.58
CA GLU A 250 18.94 17.02 -6.29
C GLU A 250 18.01 16.30 -7.28
N ILE A 251 16.91 16.92 -7.71
CA ILE A 251 15.97 16.30 -8.65
C ILE A 251 16.61 16.09 -10.03
N LEU A 252 17.40 17.08 -10.49
CA LEU A 252 17.93 17.13 -11.85
C LEU A 252 19.34 16.56 -12.00
N ARG A 253 20.06 16.24 -10.91
CA ARG A 253 21.36 15.58 -11.05
C ARG A 253 21.23 14.25 -11.81
N PRO A 254 22.30 13.82 -12.50
CA PRO A 254 22.32 12.52 -13.16
C PRO A 254 22.01 11.38 -12.18
N VAL A 255 21.15 10.46 -12.61
CA VAL A 255 20.82 9.23 -11.86
C VAL A 255 21.83 8.17 -12.22
N LYS A 256 22.45 7.54 -11.22
CA LYS A 256 23.39 6.44 -11.48
C LYS A 256 22.63 5.17 -11.87
N PRO A 257 23.19 4.28 -12.72
CA PRO A 257 22.47 3.10 -13.22
C PRO A 257 21.87 2.19 -12.13
N GLU A 258 22.53 2.08 -10.98
CA GLU A 258 22.13 1.28 -9.82
C GLU A 258 21.35 2.08 -8.76
N GLU A 259 21.12 3.37 -8.97
CA GLU A 259 20.50 4.24 -7.98
C GLU A 259 18.97 4.19 -8.06
N THR A 260 18.34 3.87 -6.92
CA THR A 260 16.89 4.00 -6.74
C THR A 260 16.62 5.18 -5.82
N ARG A 261 15.96 6.22 -6.34
CA ARG A 261 15.63 7.45 -5.59
C ARG A 261 14.24 7.37 -4.98
N LEU A 262 14.13 6.65 -3.87
CA LEU A 262 12.87 6.56 -3.12
C LEU A 262 12.42 7.95 -2.64
N GLY A 263 11.13 8.26 -2.79
CA GLY A 263 10.53 9.54 -2.39
C GLY A 263 10.88 10.73 -3.31
N ILE A 264 11.46 10.49 -4.49
CA ILE A 264 11.82 11.57 -5.42
C ILE A 264 10.60 12.34 -5.95
N ASP A 265 9.45 11.70 -6.08
CA ASP A 265 8.17 12.34 -6.41
C ASP A 265 7.73 13.35 -5.33
N GLY A 266 7.89 13.02 -4.05
CA GLY A 266 7.68 13.95 -2.94
C GLY A 266 8.66 15.14 -2.95
N MET A 267 9.92 14.92 -3.36
CA MET A 267 10.88 16.01 -3.59
C MET A 267 10.47 16.91 -4.75
N MET A 268 10.04 16.32 -5.87
CA MET A 268 9.49 17.04 -7.00
C MET A 268 8.27 17.87 -6.59
N ALA A 269 7.37 17.31 -5.78
CA ALA A 269 6.23 18.03 -5.25
C ALA A 269 6.67 19.22 -4.40
N GLY A 270 7.63 19.02 -3.48
CA GLY A 270 8.22 20.09 -2.69
C GLY A 270 8.77 21.23 -3.54
N TYR A 271 9.50 20.91 -4.61
CA TYR A 271 10.04 21.91 -5.54
C TYR A 271 8.93 22.69 -6.26
N VAL A 272 7.93 21.99 -6.79
CA VAL A 272 6.81 22.61 -7.52
C VAL A 272 5.95 23.47 -6.59
N LEU A 273 5.74 23.07 -5.33
CA LEU A 273 5.03 23.88 -4.35
C LEU A 273 5.72 25.24 -4.10
N LEU A 274 7.06 25.28 -4.11
CA LEU A 274 7.84 26.52 -3.92
C LEU A 274 7.89 27.40 -5.16
N THR A 275 7.83 26.80 -6.36
CA THR A 275 8.13 27.50 -7.63
C THR A 275 6.94 27.63 -8.57
N GLY A 276 5.82 26.97 -8.24
CA GLY A 276 4.59 26.99 -9.01
C GLY A 276 4.76 26.41 -10.42
N ARG A 277 4.11 27.07 -11.38
CA ARG A 277 4.07 26.65 -12.80
C ARG A 277 5.46 26.47 -13.40
N GLN A 278 6.41 27.36 -13.07
CA GLN A 278 7.76 27.30 -13.62
C GLN A 278 8.46 25.99 -13.25
N GLY A 279 8.42 25.59 -11.97
CA GLY A 279 9.08 24.35 -11.56
C GLY A 279 8.46 23.10 -12.16
N LEU A 280 7.13 23.11 -12.36
CA LEU A 280 6.44 22.03 -13.05
C LEU A 280 6.94 21.89 -14.49
N GLU A 281 7.01 23.00 -15.23
CA GLU A 281 7.49 23.00 -16.62
C GLU A 281 8.93 22.49 -16.71
N GLU A 282 9.81 22.95 -15.81
CA GLU A 282 11.20 22.52 -15.75
C GLU A 282 11.36 21.01 -15.48
N ILE A 283 10.63 20.46 -14.49
CA ILE A 283 10.67 19.02 -14.19
C ILE A 283 10.15 18.23 -15.39
N CYS A 284 8.97 18.58 -15.91
CA CYS A 284 8.38 17.85 -17.01
C CYS A 284 9.23 17.93 -18.28
N GLN A 285 9.88 19.06 -18.55
CA GLN A 285 10.83 19.16 -19.66
C GLN A 285 12.04 18.25 -19.43
N ALA A 286 12.65 18.30 -18.26
CA ALA A 286 13.85 17.51 -17.98
C ALA A 286 13.60 15.99 -17.96
N LYS A 287 12.43 15.55 -17.48
CA LYS A 287 12.14 14.12 -17.23
C LYS A 287 11.22 13.47 -18.26
N LEU A 288 10.30 14.21 -18.87
CA LEU A 288 9.34 13.63 -19.83
C LEU A 288 9.78 13.79 -21.29
N ASP A 289 10.47 14.89 -21.63
CA ASP A 289 10.92 15.13 -23.00
C ASP A 289 12.22 14.36 -23.34
N ASP A 290 13.05 14.03 -22.34
CA ASP A 290 14.20 13.15 -22.52
C ASP A 290 13.80 11.67 -22.50
N LEU A 291 13.86 11.03 -23.67
CA LEU A 291 13.56 9.61 -23.87
C LEU A 291 14.54 8.66 -23.17
N GLN A 292 15.71 9.14 -22.74
CA GLN A 292 16.70 8.37 -21.97
C GLN A 292 16.44 8.41 -20.45
N THR A 293 15.50 9.24 -19.98
CA THR A 293 15.14 9.27 -18.57
C THR A 293 14.71 7.88 -18.10
N PRO A 294 15.28 7.36 -16.98
CA PRO A 294 14.92 6.06 -16.44
C PRO A 294 13.42 5.93 -16.14
N PRO A 295 12.79 4.76 -16.37
CA PRO A 295 11.35 4.60 -16.15
C PRO A 295 10.87 4.96 -14.74
N SER A 296 11.68 4.73 -13.69
CA SER A 296 11.36 5.10 -12.30
C SER A 296 11.19 6.61 -12.12
N GLU A 297 12.04 7.41 -12.77
CA GLU A 297 11.99 8.88 -12.75
C GLU A 297 10.78 9.44 -13.50
N VAL A 298 10.47 8.82 -14.64
CA VAL A 298 9.28 9.18 -15.41
C VAL A 298 8.02 8.84 -14.61
N TYR A 299 7.99 7.68 -13.94
CA TYR A 299 6.88 7.28 -13.08
C TYR A 299 6.72 8.22 -11.88
N ALA A 300 7.81 8.64 -11.25
CA ALA A 300 7.77 9.66 -10.20
C ALA A 300 7.21 11.00 -10.70
N THR A 301 7.56 11.40 -11.93
CA THR A 301 7.00 12.60 -12.56
C THR A 301 5.50 12.45 -12.86
N VAL A 302 5.04 11.24 -13.21
CA VAL A 302 3.61 10.93 -13.33
C VAL A 302 2.90 11.06 -11.98
N ASN A 303 3.50 10.55 -10.89
CA ASN A 303 2.94 10.69 -9.54
C ASN A 303 2.83 12.15 -9.11
N LEU A 304 3.82 12.99 -9.42
CA LEU A 304 3.73 14.44 -9.24
C LEU A 304 2.51 15.02 -9.96
N LEU A 305 2.32 14.68 -11.24
CA LEU A 305 1.19 15.19 -12.02
C LEU A 305 -0.16 14.71 -11.46
N ARG A 306 -0.25 13.47 -10.97
CA ARG A 306 -1.44 12.94 -10.28
C ARG A 306 -1.72 13.68 -8.98
N PHE A 307 -0.70 13.92 -8.17
CA PHE A 307 -0.83 14.74 -6.97
C PHE A 307 -1.35 16.15 -7.27
N LEU A 308 -0.76 16.84 -8.25
CA LEU A 308 -1.25 18.16 -8.68
C LEU A 308 -2.68 18.07 -9.26
N TRP A 309 -3.02 16.91 -9.85
CA TRP A 309 -4.35 16.68 -10.36
C TRP A 309 -5.39 16.54 -9.24
N GLU A 310 -5.08 15.71 -8.26
CA GLU A 310 -6.02 15.29 -7.21
C GLU A 310 -6.13 16.34 -6.11
N GLU A 311 -5.00 16.88 -5.64
CA GLU A 311 -4.95 17.74 -4.45
C GLU A 311 -5.07 19.24 -4.77
N ARG A 312 -4.91 19.62 -6.05
CA ARG A 312 -5.01 21.02 -6.53
C ARG A 312 -4.28 22.05 -5.63
N PRO A 313 -3.01 21.83 -5.25
CA PRO A 313 -2.32 22.72 -4.32
C PRO A 313 -1.92 24.07 -4.93
N LEU A 314 -2.03 24.20 -6.26
CA LEU A 314 -1.62 25.34 -7.04
C LEU A 314 -2.74 25.71 -8.04
N PRO A 315 -2.85 26.99 -8.44
CA PRO A 315 -3.83 27.45 -9.44
C PRO A 315 -3.38 27.08 -10.87
N LEU A 316 -3.33 25.78 -11.16
CA LEU A 316 -3.05 25.21 -12.48
C LEU A 316 -4.38 24.85 -13.17
N THR A 317 -4.47 25.10 -14.47
CA THR A 317 -5.63 24.68 -15.26
C THR A 317 -5.55 23.19 -15.61
N ASP A 318 -6.71 22.58 -15.87
CA ASP A 318 -6.78 21.19 -16.34
C ASP A 318 -5.93 20.95 -17.59
N ASP A 319 -5.92 21.89 -18.55
CA ASP A 319 -5.18 21.70 -19.81
C ASP A 319 -3.66 21.77 -19.61
N GLU A 320 -3.16 22.54 -18.64
CA GLU A 320 -1.73 22.53 -18.31
C GLU A 320 -1.27 21.14 -17.86
N LEU A 321 -2.00 20.52 -16.93
CA LEU A 321 -1.67 19.18 -16.42
C LEU A 321 -1.84 18.11 -17.50
N ARG A 322 -2.95 18.17 -18.26
CA ARG A 322 -3.18 17.28 -19.41
C ARG A 322 -2.06 17.41 -20.43
N SER A 323 -1.62 18.63 -20.74
CA SER A 323 -0.53 18.90 -21.70
C SER A 323 0.78 18.24 -21.26
N GLN A 324 1.14 18.30 -19.98
CA GLN A 324 2.32 17.59 -19.48
C GLN A 324 2.15 16.07 -19.56
N MET A 325 0.98 15.54 -19.18
CA MET A 325 0.69 14.10 -19.26
C MET A 325 0.71 13.57 -20.71
N ARG A 326 0.25 14.37 -21.69
CA ARG A 326 0.30 14.02 -23.12
C ARG A 326 1.72 13.78 -23.64
N LYS A 327 2.77 14.35 -23.00
CA LYS A 327 4.17 14.13 -23.40
C LYS A 327 4.57 12.65 -23.37
N LEU A 328 4.00 11.90 -22.42
CA LEU A 328 4.23 10.45 -22.26
C LEU A 328 3.69 9.62 -23.42
N LEU A 329 2.80 10.15 -24.26
CA LEU A 329 2.31 9.44 -25.44
C LEU A 329 3.41 9.21 -26.50
N LYS A 330 4.57 9.86 -26.38
CA LYS A 330 5.75 9.62 -27.22
C LYS A 330 6.60 8.44 -26.71
N ARG A 331 6.33 7.96 -25.50
CA ARG A 331 7.11 6.95 -24.78
C ARG A 331 6.42 5.59 -24.83
N ASN A 332 6.97 4.65 -25.60
CA ASN A 332 6.33 3.34 -25.81
C ASN A 332 6.17 2.54 -24.51
N ASP A 333 7.08 2.72 -23.55
CA ASP A 333 7.11 2.06 -22.25
C ASP A 333 6.01 2.54 -21.29
N LEU A 334 5.49 3.77 -21.47
CA LEU A 334 4.61 4.43 -20.49
C LEU A 334 3.36 5.08 -21.09
N SER A 335 3.17 5.03 -22.41
CA SER A 335 1.97 5.57 -23.06
C SER A 335 0.67 4.90 -22.60
N GLU A 336 0.71 3.61 -22.22
CA GLU A 336 -0.46 2.92 -21.65
C GLU A 336 -0.89 3.55 -20.31
N VAL A 337 0.08 3.97 -19.48
CA VAL A 337 -0.18 4.67 -18.21
C VAL A 337 -0.84 6.02 -18.49
N ALA A 338 -0.26 6.80 -19.39
CA ALA A 338 -0.77 8.11 -19.77
C ALA A 338 -2.21 8.05 -20.32
N VAL A 339 -2.55 7.04 -21.13
CA VAL A 339 -3.92 6.87 -21.64
C VAL A 339 -4.93 6.66 -20.51
N VAL A 340 -4.57 5.91 -19.47
CA VAL A 340 -5.46 5.69 -18.32
C VAL A 340 -5.69 6.99 -17.55
N ASP A 341 -4.63 7.74 -17.25
CA ASP A 341 -4.75 9.01 -16.53
C ASP A 341 -5.51 10.05 -17.36
N LEU A 342 -5.19 10.20 -18.65
CA LEU A 342 -5.88 11.12 -19.56
C LEU A 342 -7.38 10.76 -19.71
N ALA A 343 -7.75 9.48 -19.66
CA ALA A 343 -9.16 9.08 -19.63
C ALA A 343 -9.85 9.53 -18.34
N ARG A 344 -9.21 9.32 -17.18
CA ARG A 344 -9.73 9.77 -15.88
C ARG A 344 -9.88 11.28 -15.84
N TRP A 345 -8.93 11.98 -16.45
CA TRP A 345 -8.92 13.43 -16.56
C TRP A 345 -9.79 13.96 -17.68
N LYS A 346 -10.54 13.11 -18.38
CA LYS A 346 -11.47 13.46 -19.46
C LYS A 346 -10.82 14.24 -20.60
N ASP A 347 -9.57 13.95 -20.91
CA ASP A 347 -8.87 14.58 -22.02
C ASP A 347 -9.23 13.93 -23.35
N TRP A 348 -10.49 14.07 -23.76
CA TRP A 348 -11.04 13.44 -24.95
C TRP A 348 -10.45 13.98 -26.25
N SER A 349 -9.80 15.15 -26.20
CA SER A 349 -9.16 15.80 -27.35
C SER A 349 -8.08 14.95 -28.02
N ILE A 350 -7.48 14.00 -27.29
CA ILE A 350 -6.41 13.14 -27.79
C ILE A 350 -6.93 11.97 -28.64
N TRP A 351 -8.25 11.75 -28.69
CA TRP A 351 -8.85 10.59 -29.33
C TRP A 351 -8.40 10.38 -30.80
N PRO A 352 -8.38 11.40 -31.68
CA PRO A 352 -7.93 11.21 -33.06
C PRO A 352 -6.52 10.61 -33.13
N LYS A 353 -5.60 11.14 -32.31
CA LYS A 353 -4.21 10.67 -32.26
C LYS A 353 -4.12 9.24 -31.73
N LEU A 354 -4.88 8.90 -30.69
CA LEU A 354 -4.89 7.56 -30.12
C LEU A 354 -5.45 6.52 -31.09
N ARG A 355 -6.57 6.85 -31.75
CA ARG A 355 -7.20 6.00 -32.76
C ARG A 355 -6.23 5.68 -33.90
N ASP A 356 -5.50 6.67 -34.38
CA ASP A 356 -4.56 6.52 -35.50
C ASP A 356 -3.35 5.64 -35.15
N GLN A 357 -3.08 5.43 -33.85
CA GLN A 357 -2.04 4.52 -33.37
C GLN A 357 -2.55 3.10 -33.09
N TRP A 358 -3.82 2.79 -33.36
CA TRP A 358 -4.35 1.44 -33.18
C TRP A 358 -3.49 0.39 -33.91
N GLY A 359 -3.05 -0.64 -33.18
CA GLY A 359 -2.23 -1.71 -33.74
C GLY A 359 -0.78 -1.32 -34.02
N ARG A 360 -0.34 -0.13 -33.58
CA ARG A 360 1.02 0.40 -33.84
C ARG A 360 1.69 0.83 -32.54
N GLY A 361 3.02 0.84 -32.55
CA GLY A 361 3.84 1.29 -31.42
C GLY A 361 3.39 0.64 -30.09
N PRO A 362 3.07 1.43 -29.06
CA PRO A 362 2.65 0.89 -27.77
C PRO A 362 1.27 0.21 -27.79
N PHE A 363 0.46 0.49 -28.80
CA PHE A 363 -0.88 -0.08 -28.96
C PHE A 363 -0.93 -1.23 -29.97
N ALA A 364 0.22 -1.83 -30.29
CA ALA A 364 0.30 -3.06 -31.08
C ALA A 364 -0.08 -4.30 -30.26
N SER A 365 0.27 -4.31 -28.98
CA SER A 365 0.00 -5.41 -28.03
C SER A 365 -1.49 -5.53 -27.73
N PHE A 366 -1.92 -6.70 -27.22
CA PHE A 366 -3.30 -6.87 -26.73
C PHE A 366 -3.62 -5.89 -25.59
N SER A 367 -2.69 -5.71 -24.63
CA SER A 367 -2.84 -4.75 -23.53
C SER A 367 -3.09 -3.34 -24.05
N GLY A 368 -2.24 -2.84 -24.94
CA GLY A 368 -2.36 -1.50 -25.49
C GLY A 368 -3.66 -1.29 -26.26
N LYS A 369 -4.06 -2.26 -27.10
CA LYS A 369 -5.38 -2.24 -27.76
C LYS A 369 -6.52 -2.19 -26.74
N GLN A 370 -6.42 -2.96 -25.65
CA GLN A 370 -7.42 -2.97 -24.58
C GLN A 370 -7.52 -1.61 -23.90
N LYS A 371 -6.40 -0.90 -23.69
CA LYS A 371 -6.41 0.47 -23.15
C LYS A 371 -7.12 1.46 -24.07
N LEU A 372 -6.91 1.38 -25.39
CA LEU A 372 -7.63 2.24 -26.35
C LEU A 372 -9.13 1.96 -26.37
N VAL A 373 -9.53 0.69 -26.33
CA VAL A 373 -10.95 0.30 -26.20
C VAL A 373 -11.55 0.83 -24.89
N GLN A 374 -10.82 0.75 -23.78
CA GLN A 374 -11.27 1.29 -22.49
C GLN A 374 -11.41 2.81 -22.53
N PHE A 375 -10.47 3.52 -23.16
CA PHE A 375 -10.53 4.96 -23.38
C PHE A 375 -11.79 5.36 -24.17
N ALA A 376 -12.01 4.73 -25.32
CA ALA A 376 -13.20 4.96 -26.16
C ALA A 376 -14.52 4.67 -25.43
N LYS A 377 -14.57 3.60 -24.62
CA LYS A 377 -15.73 3.30 -23.77
C LYS A 377 -15.95 4.36 -22.70
N ALA A 378 -14.89 4.87 -22.08
CA ALA A 378 -14.98 5.95 -21.10
C ALA A 378 -15.50 7.24 -21.73
N MET A 379 -15.02 7.60 -22.93
CA MET A 379 -15.52 8.74 -23.71
C MET A 379 -17.02 8.64 -23.97
N LEU A 380 -17.52 7.49 -24.45
CA LEU A 380 -18.95 7.31 -24.73
C LEU A 380 -19.82 7.36 -23.47
N LYS A 381 -19.28 6.93 -22.32
CA LYS A 381 -19.97 7.04 -21.03
C LYS A 381 -20.07 8.49 -20.54
N ASP A 382 -19.18 9.37 -20.99
CA ASP A 382 -19.27 10.79 -20.68
C ASP A 382 -20.38 11.44 -21.53
N ALA A 383 -21.52 11.72 -20.90
CA ALA A 383 -22.67 12.35 -21.57
C ALA A 383 -22.38 13.79 -22.02
N THR A 384 -21.33 14.42 -21.47
CA THR A 384 -20.97 15.81 -21.80
C THR A 384 -20.04 15.92 -23.02
N TRP A 385 -19.56 14.79 -23.54
CA TRP A 385 -18.60 14.78 -24.64
C TRP A 385 -19.24 14.47 -26.00
N GLY A 386 -18.83 15.26 -27.01
CA GLY A 386 -19.04 15.00 -28.43
C GLY A 386 -20.48 15.26 -28.91
N ASP A 387 -20.60 15.66 -30.18
CA ASP A 387 -21.87 15.65 -30.89
C ASP A 387 -22.28 14.22 -31.31
N ALA A 388 -23.46 14.06 -31.88
CA ALA A 388 -23.99 12.77 -32.30
C ALA A 388 -23.06 12.04 -33.29
N GLU A 389 -22.45 12.79 -34.22
CA GLU A 389 -21.54 12.25 -35.24
C GLU A 389 -20.25 11.71 -34.60
N SER A 390 -19.59 12.53 -33.78
CA SER A 390 -18.37 12.15 -33.06
C SER A 390 -18.59 10.92 -32.17
N ARG A 391 -19.76 10.83 -31.53
CA ARG A 391 -20.14 9.68 -30.69
C ARG A 391 -20.39 8.44 -31.55
N GLN A 392 -21.06 8.57 -32.70
CA GLN A 392 -21.26 7.47 -33.63
C GLN A 392 -19.93 6.96 -34.20
N ASP A 393 -18.96 7.84 -34.46
CA ASP A 393 -17.62 7.47 -34.91
C ASP A 393 -16.88 6.59 -33.90
N VAL A 394 -16.93 6.95 -32.62
CA VAL A 394 -16.33 6.15 -31.56
C VAL A 394 -17.06 4.81 -31.39
N ALA A 395 -18.39 4.79 -31.52
CA ALA A 395 -19.17 3.56 -31.46
C ALA A 395 -18.78 2.60 -32.61
N ARG A 396 -18.68 3.11 -33.84
CA ARG A 396 -18.23 2.34 -35.01
C ARG A 396 -16.81 1.80 -34.82
N PHE A 397 -15.92 2.59 -34.23
CA PHE A 397 -14.58 2.12 -33.88
C PHE A 397 -14.64 0.92 -32.93
N LEU A 398 -15.46 0.97 -31.87
CA LEU A 398 -15.59 -0.11 -30.90
C LEU A 398 -16.21 -1.38 -31.50
N GLU A 399 -17.15 -1.24 -32.42
CA GLU A 399 -17.76 -2.35 -33.15
C GLU A 399 -16.75 -3.06 -34.06
N GLY A 400 -15.94 -2.29 -34.79
CA GLY A 400 -14.90 -2.82 -35.69
C GLY A 400 -13.66 -3.39 -34.98
N HIS A 401 -13.48 -3.10 -33.70
CA HIS A 401 -12.28 -3.47 -32.93
C HIS A 401 -12.61 -4.25 -31.65
N ARG A 402 -13.47 -5.25 -31.77
CA ARG A 402 -13.73 -6.19 -30.69
C ARG A 402 -12.46 -7.01 -30.40
N LEU A 403 -12.07 -7.03 -29.13
CA LEU A 403 -10.96 -7.84 -28.65
C LEU A 403 -11.54 -9.12 -28.07
N ASP A 404 -11.35 -10.24 -28.77
CA ASP A 404 -11.63 -11.56 -28.24
C ASP A 404 -10.64 -11.84 -27.10
N GLN A 405 -11.12 -12.41 -25.98
CA GLN A 405 -10.21 -12.79 -24.91
C GLN A 405 -9.17 -13.77 -25.48
N PRO A 406 -7.86 -13.60 -25.17
CA PRO A 406 -6.90 -14.62 -25.53
C PRO A 406 -7.36 -15.94 -24.91
N GLY A 407 -7.53 -16.97 -25.76
CA GLY A 407 -7.92 -18.29 -25.30
C GLY A 407 -6.98 -18.72 -24.17
N THR A 408 -7.54 -19.16 -23.06
CA THR A 408 -6.79 -19.81 -21.99
C THR A 408 -5.93 -20.89 -22.64
N LEU A 409 -4.59 -20.76 -22.53
CA LEU A 409 -3.70 -21.86 -22.85
C LEU A 409 -4.19 -23.04 -21.98
N PRO A 410 -4.58 -24.18 -22.58
CA PRO A 410 -4.95 -25.34 -21.79
C PRO A 410 -3.74 -25.71 -20.94
N LEU A 411 -3.98 -25.87 -19.63
CA LEU A 411 -2.98 -26.47 -18.74
C LEU A 411 -2.53 -27.80 -19.37
N PRO A 412 -1.23 -28.11 -19.42
CA PRO A 412 -0.78 -29.40 -19.91
C PRO A 412 -1.49 -30.48 -19.10
N ALA A 413 -2.14 -31.41 -19.80
CA ALA A 413 -2.82 -32.53 -19.16
C ALA A 413 -1.80 -33.28 -18.29
N PRO A 414 -2.17 -33.72 -17.08
CA PRO A 414 -1.28 -34.52 -16.26
C PRO A 414 -0.89 -35.77 -17.07
N GLU A 415 0.42 -35.98 -17.25
CA GLU A 415 0.93 -37.21 -17.85
C GLU A 415 0.42 -38.38 -17.04
N ASN A 416 -0.32 -39.29 -17.70
CA ASN A 416 -0.71 -40.56 -17.12
C ASN A 416 0.55 -41.37 -16.84
N THR A 417 1.07 -41.27 -15.62
CA THR A 417 1.99 -42.27 -15.07
C THR A 417 1.22 -43.57 -14.95
N THR A 418 1.39 -44.43 -15.95
CA THR A 418 0.93 -45.81 -15.89
C THR A 418 1.83 -46.53 -14.87
N PRO A 419 1.30 -47.16 -13.81
CA PRO A 419 2.15 -47.92 -12.91
C PRO A 419 2.62 -49.20 -13.61
N ARG A 420 3.94 -49.42 -13.58
CA ARG A 420 4.56 -50.74 -13.76
C ARG A 420 5.16 -51.19 -12.45
#